data_AF-A0A920PU71-F1
#
_entry.id   AF-A0A920PU71-F1
#
_cell.length_a   1.000
_cell.length_b   1.000
_cell.length_c   1.000
_cell.angle_alpha   90.00
_cell.angle_beta   90.00
_cell.angle_gamma   90.00
#
_symmetry.space_group_name_H-M   'P 1'
#
loop_
_entity.id
_entity.type
_entity.pdbx_description
1 polymer ?
#
loop_
_entity_poly.entity_id
_entity_poly.type
_entity_poly.pdbx_seq_one_letter_code
_entity_poly.pdbx_strand_id
1 'polypeptide(L)' 'MIVKREHPDFGQAEHLGSVAKLSETPMRVGRPTPLLGAETDDILSEAGYTGEQIESMKLSGAVVQRQA' A
#
# COMPACT_ATOMS: atom_id res chain seq x y z
N MET A 1 -10.82 9.48 -17.96
CA MET A 1 -10.79 8.00 -18.08
C MET A 1 -11.06 7.44 -16.69
N ILE A 2 -12.04 6.55 -16.53
CA ILE A 2 -12.34 5.91 -15.24
C ILE A 2 -11.63 4.54 -15.22
N VAL A 3 -11.01 4.20 -14.10
CA VAL A 3 -10.40 2.89 -13.87
C VAL A 3 -11.09 2.22 -12.68
N LYS A 4 -11.38 0.92 -12.80
CA LYS A 4 -11.94 0.11 -11.73
C LYS A 4 -10.82 -0.56 -10.96
N ARG A 5 -10.90 -0.55 -9.64
CA ARG A 5 -9.91 -1.16 -8.75
C ARG A 5 -10.60 -1.90 -7.63
N GLU A 6 -10.08 -3.06 -7.28
CA GLU A 6 -10.52 -3.79 -6.10
C GLU A 6 -9.89 -3.16 -4.85
N HIS A 7 -10.71 -2.78 -3.88
CA HIS A 7 -10.30 -2.35 -2.56
C HIS A 7 -10.69 -3.41 -1.54
N PRO A 8 -9.78 -3.86 -0.65
CA PRO A 8 -10.07 -4.96 0.26
C PRO A 8 -11.34 -4.78 1.12
N ASP A 9 -11.61 -3.54 1.58
CA ASP A 9 -12.81 -3.24 2.39
C ASP A 9 -14.05 -2.80 1.59
N PHE A 10 -13.86 -2.25 0.39
CA PHE A 10 -14.93 -1.53 -0.34
C PHE A 10 -15.32 -2.23 -1.65
N GLY A 11 -14.67 -3.35 -1.99
CA GLY A 11 -14.87 -4.06 -3.25
C GLY A 11 -14.43 -3.22 -4.44
N GLN A 12 -15.15 -3.30 -5.56
CA GLN A 12 -14.84 -2.49 -6.74
C GLN A 12 -15.12 -1.00 -6.50
N ALA A 13 -14.05 -0.20 -6.57
CA ALA A 13 -14.08 1.25 -6.55
C ALA A 13 -13.70 1.84 -7.92
N GLU A 14 -14.36 2.92 -8.32
CA GLU A 14 -14.05 3.68 -9.51
C GLU A 14 -13.12 4.86 -9.16
N HIS A 15 -11.96 4.92 -9.79
CA HIS A 15 -11.00 6.00 -9.63
C HIS A 15 -10.77 6.74 -10.95
N LEU A 16 -10.36 8.00 -10.84
CA LEU A 16 -9.84 8.72 -11.99
C LEU A 16 -8.53 8.08 -12.43
N GLY A 17 -8.49 7.62 -13.69
CA GLY A 17 -7.28 7.13 -14.32
C GLY A 17 -6.37 8.27 -14.81
N SER A 18 -5.39 7.93 -15.65
CA SER A 18 -4.49 8.94 -16.21
C SER A 18 -5.27 9.96 -17.05
N VAL A 19 -5.09 11.24 -16.74
CA VAL A 19 -5.65 12.35 -17.52
C VAL A 19 -4.78 12.72 -18.72
N ALA A 20 -3.46 12.54 -18.60
CA ALA A 20 -2.50 12.80 -19.66
C ALA A 20 -2.12 11.50 -20.38
N LYS A 21 -1.98 11.57 -21.71
CA LYS A 21 -1.45 10.45 -22.51
C LYS A 21 -0.02 10.77 -22.90
N LEU A 22 0.92 10.05 -22.30
CA LEU A 22 2.35 10.14 -22.61
C LEU A 22 2.70 9.08 -23.66
N SER A 23 3.43 9.47 -24.69
CA SER A 23 3.81 8.58 -25.80
C SER A 23 4.92 7.60 -25.41
N GLU A 24 5.94 8.06 -24.69
CA GLU A 24 7.11 7.25 -24.32
C GLU A 24 6.92 6.53 -22.98
N THR A 25 6.27 7.18 -22.01
CA THR A 25 6.03 6.64 -20.67
C THR A 25 4.55 6.59 -20.31
N PRO A 26 3.73 5.79 -21.03
CA PRO A 26 2.32 5.65 -20.69
C PRO A 26 2.12 5.24 -19.23
N MET A 27 1.22 5.94 -18.53
CA MET A 27 0.87 5.57 -17.16
C MET A 27 0.29 4.15 -17.13
N ARG A 28 0.84 3.31 -16.24
CA ARG A 28 0.27 2.00 -15.91
C ARG A 28 -0.50 2.10 -14.62
N VAL A 29 -1.67 1.47 -14.55
CA VAL A 29 -2.42 1.36 -13.31
C VAL A 29 -1.60 0.51 -12.34
N GLY A 30 -1.19 1.09 -11.21
CA GLY A 30 -0.36 0.42 -10.20
C GLY A 30 -1.16 -0.53 -9.29
N ARG A 31 -0.58 -0.84 -8.11
CA ARG A 31 -1.21 -1.67 -7.06
C ARG A 31 -2.37 -0.94 -6.36
N PRO A 32 -3.46 -1.62 -5.98
CA PRO A 32 -4.61 -1.03 -5.30
C PRO A 32 -4.20 -0.28 -4.02
N THR A 33 -5.10 0.57 -3.52
CA THR A 33 -4.83 1.34 -2.30
C THR A 33 -4.49 0.39 -1.15
N PRO A 34 -3.36 0.57 -0.44
CA PRO A 34 -2.97 -0.31 0.64
C PRO A 34 -3.88 -0.12 1.84
N LEU A 35 -3.99 -1.17 2.65
CA LEU A 35 -4.58 -1.07 3.98
C LEU A 35 -3.61 -0.39 4.95
N LEU A 36 -4.15 0.08 6.07
CA LEU A 36 -3.34 0.64 7.16
C LEU A 36 -2.31 -0.39 7.64
N GLY A 37 -1.03 -0.04 7.52
CA GLY A 37 0.09 -0.89 7.94
C GLY A 37 0.40 -2.08 7.04
N ALA A 38 -0.15 -2.14 5.82
CA ALA A 38 0.04 -3.27 4.90
C ALA A 38 1.51 -3.56 4.53
N GLU A 39 2.36 -2.53 4.53
CA GLU A 39 3.76 -2.61 4.10
C GLU A 39 4.73 -2.26 5.25
N THR A 40 4.25 -2.19 6.51
CA THR A 40 5.07 -1.82 7.68
C THR A 40 6.28 -2.75 7.83
N ASP A 41 6.07 -4.07 7.76
CA ASP A 41 7.14 -5.05 7.99
C ASP A 41 8.17 -5.05 6.86
N ASP A 42 7.70 -4.97 5.61
CA ASP A 42 8.55 -4.93 4.43
C ASP A 42 9.45 -3.69 4.47
N ILE A 43 8.89 -2.50 4.72
CA ILE A 43 9.64 -1.24 4.77
C ILE A 43 10.64 -1.23 5.93
N LEU A 44 10.26 -1.73 7.11
CA LEU A 44 11.19 -1.79 8.25
C LEU A 44 12.31 -2.81 8.01
N SER A 45 12.01 -3.93 7.36
CA SER A 45 13.02 -4.91 6.98
C SER A 45 13.99 -4.34 5.95
N GLU A 46 13.49 -3.64 4.93
CA GLU A 46 14.30 -2.93 3.93
C GLU A 46 15.18 -1.84 4.57
N ALA A 47 14.68 -1.18 5.63
CA ALA A 47 15.43 -0.20 6.41
C ALA A 47 16.47 -0.82 7.36
N GLY A 48 16.55 -2.14 7.46
CA GLY A 48 17.56 -2.86 8.23
C GLY A 48 17.18 -3.19 9.68
N TYR A 49 15.90 -3.08 10.05
CA TYR A 49 15.43 -3.55 11.36
C TYR A 49 15.33 -5.07 11.39
N THR A 50 15.65 -5.66 12.55
CA THR A 50 15.45 -7.10 12.77
C THR A 50 13.99 -7.40 13.04
N GLY A 51 13.58 -8.66 12.83
CA GLY A 51 12.23 -9.11 13.18
C GLY A 51 11.87 -8.83 14.65
N GLU A 52 12.83 -9.01 15.57
CA GLU A 52 12.62 -8.72 17.00
C GLU A 52 12.37 -7.23 17.28
N GLN A 53 13.07 -6.33 16.58
CA GLN A 53 12.87 -4.89 16.71
C GLN A 53 11.50 -4.47 16.14
N ILE A 54 11.11 -5.04 15.01
CA ILE A 54 9.81 -4.81 14.38
C ILE A 54 8.69 -5.25 15.32
N GLU A 55 8.77 -6.44 15.90
CA GLU A 55 7.79 -6.93 16.88
C GLU A 55 7.74 -6.05 18.13
N SER A 56 8.89 -5.57 18.62
CA SER A 56 8.92 -4.62 19.74
C SER A 56 8.21 -3.30 19.42
N MET A 57 8.39 -2.78 18.19
CA MET A 57 7.69 -1.57 17.73
C MET A 57 6.17 -1.78 17.61
N LYS A 58 5.73 -2.97 17.18
CA LYS A 58 4.30 -3.32 17.14
C LYS A 58 3.71 -3.39 18.55
N LEU A 59 4.39 -4.08 19.47
CA LEU A 59 3.94 -4.26 20.87
C LEU A 59 3.89 -2.94 21.63
N SER A 60 4.81 -2.02 21.36
CA SER A 60 4.83 -0.67 21.96
C SER A 60 3.82 0.30 21.34
N GLY A 61 3.16 -0.09 20.23
CA GLY A 61 2.25 0.79 19.48
C GLY A 61 2.95 1.89 18.68
N ALA A 62 4.28 1.82 18.54
CA ALA A 62 5.04 2.77 17.72
C ALA A 62 4.76 2.62 16.22
N VAL A 63 4.39 1.41 15.80
CA VAL A 63 3.93 1.12 14.43
C VAL A 63 2.60 0.37 14.48
N VAL A 64 1.76 0.62 13.49
CA VAL A 64 0.44 -0.01 13.37
C VAL A 64 0.48 -1.11 12.32
N GLN A 65 -0.13 -2.25 12.66
CA GLN A 65 -0.63 -3.21 11.69
C GLN A 65 -2.13 -3.35 11.89
N ARG A 66 -2.89 -3.31 10.79
CA ARG A 66 -4.29 -3.67 10.85
C ARG A 66 -4.41 -5.15 11.19
N GLN A 67 -5.08 -5.48 12.28
CA GLN A 67 -5.49 -6.85 12.57
C GLN A 67 -6.54 -7.28 11.53
N ALA A 68 -6.35 -8.47 10.98
CA ALA A 68 -7.28 -9.09 10.02
C ALA A 68 -8.64 -9.38 10.67
#